data_AF-A0A1E4IUQ4-F1
#
_entry.id   AF-A0A1E4IUQ4-F1
#
_cell.length_a   1.000
_cell.length_b   1.000
_cell.length_c   1.000
_cell.angle_alpha   90.00
_cell.angle_beta   90.00
_cell.angle_gamma   90.00
#
_symmetry.space_group_name_H-M   'P 1'
#
loop_
_entity.id
_entity.type
_entity.pdbx_description
1 polymer ?
#
loop_
_entity_poly.entity_id
_entity_poly.type
_entity_poly.pdbx_seq_one_letter_code
_entity_poly.pdbx_strand_id
1 'polypeptide(L)'
;MTQKLPDFDLPEGWTCWVDLTQAPEGTYTGKAELRQGREQRCVFVLAQQPSREAALERVRFRAKYFVDEWVTRSQSGGHRV
;
A
#
# COMPACT_ATOMS: atom_id res chain seq x y z
N MET A 1 -9.13 16.09 1.16
CA MET A 1 -10.29 15.18 1.11
C MET A 1 -9.76 13.76 1.03
N THR A 2 -9.88 12.97 2.10
CA THR A 2 -9.34 11.62 2.14
C THR A 2 -10.31 10.68 1.42
N GLN A 3 -10.05 10.36 0.15
CA GLN A 3 -10.87 9.40 -0.57
C GLN A 3 -10.76 8.04 0.13
N LYS A 4 -11.89 7.44 0.48
CA LYS A 4 -11.96 6.05 0.95
C LYS A 4 -11.53 5.18 -0.23
N LEU A 5 -10.35 4.59 -0.11
CA LEU A 5 -9.70 3.86 -1.19
C LEU A 5 -10.34 2.49 -1.41
N PRO A 6 -10.07 1.85 -2.56
CA PRO A 6 -10.48 0.47 -2.77
C PRO A 6 -10.03 -0.38 -1.58
N ASP A 7 -10.92 -1.25 -1.10
CA ASP A 7 -10.49 -2.30 -0.19
C ASP A 7 -9.48 -3.16 -0.94
N PHE A 8 -8.24 -3.20 -0.45
CA PHE A 8 -7.14 -3.92 -1.09
C PHE A 8 -7.08 -5.40 -0.64
N ASP A 9 -8.13 -5.89 0.02
CA ASP A 9 -8.23 -7.25 0.59
C ASP A 9 -7.05 -7.56 1.51
N LEU A 10 -6.66 -6.59 2.34
CA LEU A 10 -5.56 -6.77 3.28
C LEU A 10 -6.03 -7.57 4.50
N PRO A 11 -5.15 -8.41 5.08
CA PRO A 11 -5.46 -9.13 6.32
C PRO A 11 -5.92 -8.21 7.46
N GLU A 12 -6.66 -8.79 8.42
CA GLU A 12 -7.17 -8.05 9.56
C GLU A 12 -6.06 -7.28 10.29
N GLY A 13 -6.39 -6.05 10.71
CA GLY A 13 -5.47 -5.14 11.38
C GLY A 13 -4.55 -4.36 10.42
N TRP A 14 -4.56 -4.65 9.11
CA TRP A 14 -3.86 -3.86 8.12
C TRP A 14 -4.75 -2.81 7.48
N THR A 15 -4.18 -1.63 7.24
CA THR A 15 -4.84 -0.56 6.50
C THR A 15 -3.86 0.04 5.49
N CYS A 16 -4.40 0.49 4.35
CA CYS A 16 -3.63 1.18 3.33
C CYS A 16 -4.28 2.53 3.02
N TRP A 17 -3.49 3.60 3.18
CA TRP A 17 -3.86 4.96 2.82
C TRP A 17 -3.11 5.34 1.57
N VAL A 18 -3.80 5.89 0.58
CA VAL A 18 -3.23 6.24 -0.71
C VAL A 18 -3.58 7.67 -1.02
N ASP A 19 -2.56 8.41 -1.38
CA ASP A 19 -2.66 9.79 -1.79
C ASP A 19 -2.19 9.86 -3.23
N LEU A 20 -3.12 10.09 -4.17
CA LEU A 20 -2.85 10.19 -5.60
C LEU A 20 -3.04 11.62 -6.05
N THR A 21 -2.06 12.13 -6.78
CA THR A 21 -2.08 13.44 -7.41
C THR A 21 -2.08 13.26 -8.92
N GLN A 22 -3.08 13.84 -9.58
CA GLN A 22 -3.12 13.90 -11.04
C GLN A 22 -2.22 15.05 -11.53
N ALA A 23 -1.35 14.75 -12.49
CA ALA A 23 -0.54 15.73 -13.18
C ALA A 23 -1.33 16.39 -14.33
N PRO A 24 -0.94 17.60 -14.78
CA PRO A 24 -1.63 18.31 -15.87
C PRO A 24 -1.76 17.50 -17.17
N GLU A 25 -0.78 16.65 -17.47
CA GLU A 25 -0.76 15.75 -18.62
C GLU A 25 -1.67 14.51 -18.47
N GLY A 26 -2.42 14.41 -17.37
CA GLY A 26 -3.37 13.33 -17.11
C GLY A 26 -2.78 12.09 -16.45
N THR A 27 -1.47 12.06 -16.21
CA THR A 27 -0.80 10.97 -15.47
C THR A 27 -1.04 11.10 -13.97
N TYR A 28 -0.81 10.02 -13.22
CA TYR A 28 -1.01 9.97 -11.77
C TYR A 28 0.30 9.61 -11.07
N THR A 29 0.66 10.36 -10.03
CA THR A 29 1.73 10.03 -9.09
C THR A 29 1.15 9.94 -7.69
N GLY A 30 1.91 9.44 -6.73
CA GLY A 30 1.41 9.46 -5.37
C GLY A 30 2.24 8.66 -4.38
N LYS A 31 1.63 8.40 -3.24
CA LYS A 31 2.19 7.52 -2.21
C LYS A 31 1.10 6.65 -1.62
N ALA A 32 1.49 5.48 -1.14
CA ALA A 32 0.64 4.57 -0.38
C ALA A 32 1.32 4.22 0.94
N GLU A 33 0.65 4.47 2.05
CA GLU A 33 1.09 4.18 3.39
C GLU A 33 0.38 2.93 3.92
N LEU A 34 1.16 1.91 4.28
CA LEU A 34 0.68 0.74 4.98
C LEU A 34 0.89 0.86 6.47
N ARG A 35 -0.17 0.57 7.21
CA ARG A 35 -0.17 0.55 8.66
C ARG A 35 -0.72 -0.77 9.18
N GLN A 36 -0.14 -1.24 10.28
CA GLN A 36 -0.69 -2.34 11.07
C GLN A 36 -1.21 -1.73 12.38
N GLY A 37 -2.52 -1.67 12.54
CA GLY A 37 -3.17 -0.90 13.59
C GLY A 37 -2.76 0.58 13.54
N ARG A 38 -2.07 1.04 14.57
CA ARG A 38 -1.58 2.43 14.67
C ARG A 38 -0.14 2.60 14.23
N GLU A 39 0.57 1.55 13.83
CA GLU A 39 1.98 1.63 13.49
C GLU A 39 2.18 1.68 11.97
N GLN A 40 2.94 2.66 11.49
CA GLN A 40 3.33 2.74 10.08
C GLN A 40 4.40 1.68 9.80
N ARG A 41 4.11 0.74 8.90
CA ARG A 41 5.01 -0.36 8.54
C ARG A 41 5.76 -0.08 7.24
N CYS A 42 5.11 0.58 6.28
CA CYS A 42 5.72 0.87 4.98
C CYS A 42 5.10 2.11 4.32
N VAL A 43 5.88 2.79 3.51
CA VAL A 43 5.39 3.81 2.57
C VAL A 43 5.96 3.49 1.18
N PHE A 44 5.08 3.36 0.21
CA PHE A 44 5.42 3.22 -1.20
C PHE A 44 5.27 4.56 -1.89
N VAL A 45 6.27 4.96 -2.67
CA VAL A 45 6.15 6.08 -3.60
C VAL A 45 5.78 5.51 -4.97
N LEU A 46 4.70 6.03 -5.55
CA LEU A 46 4.25 5.70 -6.90
C LEU A 46 4.84 6.70 -7.88
N ALA A 47 5.74 6.20 -8.73
CA ALA A 47 6.17 6.89 -9.94
C ALA A 47 4.97 7.10 -10.88
N GLN A 48 5.13 8.00 -11.87
CA GLN A 48 4.08 8.35 -12.84
C GLN A 48 3.42 7.11 -13.46
N GLN A 49 2.09 7.10 -13.38
CA GLN A 49 1.22 6.08 -13.95
C GLN A 49 0.32 6.69 -15.02
N PRO A 50 -0.01 5.92 -16.08
CA PRO A 50 -0.79 6.43 -17.19
C PRO A 50 -2.25 6.71 -16.83
N SER A 51 -2.77 6.11 -15.76
CA SER A 51 -4.13 6.33 -15.26
C SER A 51 -4.22 6.13 -13.75
N ARG A 52 -5.34 6.57 -13.17
CA ARG A 52 -5.66 6.36 -11.74
C ARG A 52 -5.79 4.88 -11.43
N GLU A 53 -6.42 4.12 -12.30
CA GLU A 53 -6.65 2.69 -12.16
C GLU A 53 -5.31 1.94 -12.17
N ALA A 54 -4.40 2.31 -13.07
CA ALA A 54 -3.05 1.73 -13.11
C ALA A 54 -2.28 2.02 -11.82
N ALA A 55 -2.43 3.22 -11.24
CA ALA A 55 -1.85 3.54 -9.94
C ALA A 55 -2.45 2.68 -8.82
N LEU A 56 -3.77 2.55 -8.76
CA LEU A 56 -4.44 1.74 -7.73
C LEU A 56 -4.08 0.26 -7.82
N GLU A 57 -4.02 -0.32 -9.01
CA GLU A 57 -3.61 -1.72 -9.19
C GLU A 57 -2.16 -1.94 -8.76
N ARG A 58 -1.25 -0.99 -9.05
CA ARG A 58 0.12 -1.06 -8.53
C ARG A 58 0.17 -0.97 -7.01
N VAL A 59 -0.64 -0.10 -6.39
CA VAL A 59 -0.73 -0.06 -4.93
C VAL A 59 -1.22 -1.40 -4.41
N ARG A 60 -2.33 -1.93 -4.93
CA ARG A 60 -2.91 -3.20 -4.49
C ARG A 60 -1.89 -4.32 -4.51
N PHE A 61 -1.21 -4.48 -5.64
CA PHE A 61 -0.19 -5.51 -5.81
C PHE A 61 0.96 -5.36 -4.80
N ARG A 62 1.49 -4.14 -4.63
CA ARG A 62 2.61 -3.90 -3.71
C ARG A 62 2.21 -3.98 -2.25
N ALA A 63 1.01 -3.54 -1.93
CA ALA A 63 0.45 -3.60 -0.59
C ALA A 63 0.30 -5.07 -0.14
N LYS A 64 -0.36 -5.88 -0.96
CA LYS A 64 -0.53 -7.31 -0.70
C LYS A 64 0.81 -8.03 -0.58
N TYR A 65 1.70 -7.83 -1.55
CA TYR A 65 3.03 -8.45 -1.54
C TYR A 65 3.82 -8.12 -0.26
N PHE A 66 3.81 -6.85 0.17
CA PHE A 66 4.49 -6.47 1.40
C PHE A 66 3.88 -7.13 2.63
N VAL A 67 2.55 -7.17 2.75
CA VAL A 67 1.89 -7.78 3.91
C VAL A 67 2.16 -9.29 3.95
N ASP A 68 2.06 -9.98 2.81
CA ASP A 68 2.33 -11.42 2.71
C ASP A 68 3.77 -11.74 3.15
N GLU A 69 4.74 -10.97 2.65
CA GLU A 69 6.14 -11.10 3.05
C GLU A 69 6.36 -10.76 4.53
N TRP A 70 5.71 -9.72 5.04
CA TRP A 70 5.83 -9.29 6.44
C TRP A 70 5.29 -10.36 7.39
N VAL A 71 4.10 -10.90 7.11
CA VAL A 71 3.46 -11.96 7.89
C VAL A 71 4.33 -13.21 7.87
N THR A 72 4.82 -13.62 6.69
CA THR A 72 5.70 -14.79 6.55
C THR A 72 6.99 -14.62 7.37
N ARG A 73 7.65 -13.46 7.29
CA ARG A 73 8.89 -13.18 8.03
C ARG A 73 8.68 -13.05 9.54
N SER A 74 7.56 -12.49 9.96
CA SER A 74 7.23 -12.33 11.38
C SER A 74 7.00 -13.69 12.06
N GLN A 75 6.45 -14.67 11.34
CA GLN A 75 6.28 -16.04 11.84
C GLN A 75 7.62 -16.78 12.00
N SER A 76 8.60 -16.49 11.15
CA SER A 76 9.95 -17.08 11.23
C SER A 76 10.83 -16.48 12.35
N GLY A 77 10.45 -15.34 12.93
CA GLY A 77 11.19 -14.66 14.00
C GLY A 77 10.93 -15.19 15.42
N GLY A 78 10.07 -16.20 15.58
CA GLY A 78 9.64 -16.77 16.86
C GLY A 78 10.56 -17.85 17.46
N HIS A 79 11.80 -18.00 16.99
CA HIS A 79 12.78 -18.90 17.58
C HIS A 79 14.08 -18.15 17.92
N ARG A 80 14.04 -17.36 18.99
CA ARG A 80 15.26 -17.04 19.74
C ARG A 80 15.35 -18.04 20.89
N VAL A 81 16.19 -19.06 20.68
CA VAL A 81 16.83 -19.84 21.75
C VAL A 81 17.69 -18.94 22.63
#